data_AF-A0A7C5YDE8-F1
#
_entry.id   AF-A0A7C5YDE8-F1
#
_cell.length_a   1.000
_cell.length_b   1.000
_cell.length_c   1.000
_cell.angle_alpha   90.00
_cell.angle_beta   90.00
_cell.angle_gamma   90.00
#
_symmetry.space_group_name_H-M   'P 1'
#
loop_
_entity.id
_entity.type
_entity.pdbx_description
1 polymer ?
#
loop_
_entity_poly.entity_id
_entity_poly.type
_entity_poly.pdbx_seq_one_letter_code
_entity_poly.pdbx_strand_id
1 'polypeptide(L)'
;MKLLDILSRWLRKISSTKATTKRTVTVAIIHYDGNNFKRLAIEFHLELKTSDVIIGKNLQEDDFLNTGISLKDKQFVFLSNRIYHHGNLVDYINDFDAKRLRAFEKRGVKILVTNDKKTAWMISQMFAFYCIIPSEPFQESVITAPIPLTRNSDGYYFTKTSYRNQVTLIDLNIEILNDFRNTK
;
A
#
# COMPACT_ATOMS: atom_id res chain seq x y z
N MET A 1 12.36 -42.97 -20.39
CA MET A 1 11.82 -41.74 -21.03
C MET A 1 10.42 -41.30 -20.56
N LYS A 2 9.80 -41.89 -19.51
CA LYS A 2 8.45 -41.50 -19.05
C LYS A 2 8.42 -40.63 -17.78
N LEU A 3 9.46 -40.65 -16.95
CA LEU A 3 9.52 -39.91 -15.68
C LEU A 3 9.68 -38.39 -15.86
N LEU A 4 10.51 -37.97 -16.82
CA LEU A 4 10.75 -36.56 -17.14
C LEU A 4 9.49 -35.87 -17.70
N ASP A 5 8.66 -36.59 -18.46
CA ASP A 5 7.40 -36.06 -18.98
C ASP A 5 6.32 -35.91 -17.90
N ILE A 6 6.30 -36.82 -16.93
CA ILE A 6 5.39 -36.72 -15.78
C ILE A 6 5.78 -35.54 -14.89
N LEU A 7 7.08 -35.38 -14.60
CA LEU A 7 7.62 -34.24 -13.85
C LEU A 7 7.36 -32.91 -14.57
N SER A 8 7.57 -32.84 -15.89
CA SER A 8 7.33 -31.61 -16.66
C SER A 8 5.84 -31.24 -16.76
N ARG A 9 4.94 -32.24 -16.77
CA ARG A 9 3.49 -32.03 -16.68
C ARG A 9 3.05 -31.60 -15.30
N TRP A 10 3.64 -32.16 -14.25
CA TRP A 10 3.33 -31.81 -12.86
C TRP A 10 3.83 -30.40 -12.52
N LEU A 11 5.04 -30.04 -12.96
CA LEU A 11 5.61 -28.70 -12.85
C LEU A 11 4.81 -27.66 -13.66
N ARG A 12 4.34 -28.00 -14.87
CA ARG A 12 3.40 -27.15 -15.64
C ARG A 12 2.03 -27.02 -14.97
N LYS A 13 1.56 -28.04 -14.27
CA LYS A 13 0.29 -28.01 -13.52
C LYS A 13 0.40 -27.12 -12.28
N ILE A 14 1.55 -27.12 -11.61
CA ILE A 14 1.89 -26.19 -10.51
C ILE A 14 2.12 -24.77 -11.03
N SER A 15 2.73 -24.59 -12.21
CA SER A 15 2.82 -23.25 -12.81
C SER A 15 1.47 -22.75 -13.35
N SER A 16 0.44 -23.61 -13.42
CA SER A 16 -0.91 -23.28 -13.88
C SER A 16 -1.94 -23.09 -12.77
N THR A 17 -1.56 -23.21 -11.49
CA THR A 17 -2.35 -22.56 -10.43
C THR A 17 -2.22 -21.08 -10.69
N LYS A 18 -3.17 -20.52 -11.47
CA LYS A 18 -3.39 -19.08 -11.60
C LYS A 18 -3.16 -18.50 -10.22
N ALA A 19 -2.12 -17.67 -10.07
CA ALA A 19 -1.92 -16.91 -8.86
C ALA A 19 -3.27 -16.27 -8.55
N THR A 20 -3.95 -16.76 -7.51
CA THR A 20 -5.21 -16.18 -7.06
C THR A 20 -4.86 -14.76 -6.69
N THR A 21 -5.17 -13.81 -7.58
CA THR A 21 -4.97 -12.40 -7.34
C THR A 21 -5.69 -12.07 -6.06
N LYS A 22 -4.91 -11.69 -5.04
CA LYS A 22 -5.45 -11.34 -3.73
C LYS A 22 -6.51 -10.26 -3.96
N ARG A 23 -7.76 -10.48 -3.52
CA ARG A 23 -8.85 -9.52 -3.71
C ARG A 23 -8.70 -8.29 -2.82
N THR A 24 -8.06 -8.49 -1.68
CA THR A 24 -7.88 -7.48 -0.64
C THR A 24 -6.40 -7.37 -0.28
N VAL A 25 -5.94 -6.16 -0.03
CA VAL A 25 -4.60 -5.86 0.49
C VAL A 25 -4.77 -5.20 1.85
N THR A 26 -4.18 -5.78 2.89
CA THR A 26 -4.19 -5.22 4.24
C THR A 26 -3.04 -4.24 4.39
N VAL A 27 -3.36 -2.98 4.69
CA VAL A 27 -2.39 -1.90 4.85
C VAL A 27 -2.29 -1.53 6.32
N ALA A 28 -1.07 -1.50 6.85
CA ALA A 28 -0.76 -0.91 8.14
C ALA A 28 -0.19 0.50 7.94
N ILE A 29 -0.92 1.51 8.43
CA ILE A 29 -0.44 2.89 8.51
C ILE A 29 0.09 3.13 9.92
N ILE A 30 1.39 3.39 10.02
CA ILE A 30 2.06 3.65 11.29
C ILE A 30 2.04 5.17 11.54
N HIS A 31 1.41 5.55 12.65
CA HIS A 31 1.45 6.90 13.20
C HIS A 31 2.52 6.93 14.29
N TYR A 32 3.67 7.49 13.96
CA TYR A 32 4.87 7.45 14.80
C TYR A 32 5.54 8.81 14.84
N ASP A 33 5.93 9.25 16.04
CA ASP A 33 6.58 10.55 16.30
C ASP A 33 8.12 10.52 16.15
N GLY A 34 8.71 9.37 15.83
CA GLY A 34 10.17 9.22 15.79
C GLY A 34 10.80 8.65 17.06
N ASN A 35 10.02 8.44 18.14
CA ASN A 35 10.56 7.98 19.43
C ASN A 35 10.11 6.56 19.85
N ASN A 36 11.08 5.67 20.10
CA ASN A 36 10.88 4.33 20.66
C ASN A 36 10.00 3.40 19.79
N PHE A 37 10.34 3.29 18.50
CA PHE A 37 9.65 2.42 17.54
C PHE A 37 9.55 0.97 18.02
N LYS A 38 10.59 0.43 18.68
CA LYS A 38 10.60 -0.93 19.20
C LYS A 38 9.39 -1.22 20.10
N ARG A 39 9.00 -0.27 20.96
CA ARG A 39 7.82 -0.43 21.81
C ARG A 39 6.53 -0.47 21.00
N LEU A 40 6.36 0.44 20.02
CA LEU A 40 5.22 0.42 19.11
C LEU A 40 5.15 -0.91 18.34
N ALA A 41 6.28 -1.39 17.84
CA ALA A 41 6.37 -2.63 17.09
C ALA A 41 6.02 -3.87 17.93
N ILE A 42 6.35 -3.87 19.23
CA ILE A 42 5.94 -4.94 20.15
C ILE A 42 4.44 -4.84 20.45
N GLU A 43 3.93 -3.64 20.70
CA GLU A 43 2.52 -3.40 21.03
C GLU A 43 1.59 -3.80 19.88
N PHE A 44 1.95 -3.44 18.64
CA PHE A 44 1.17 -3.71 17.42
C PHE A 44 1.79 -4.83 16.56
N HIS A 45 2.45 -5.80 17.21
CA HIS A 45 3.21 -6.84 16.51
C HIS A 45 2.33 -7.66 15.56
N LEU A 46 1.11 -8.00 15.99
CA LEU A 46 0.19 -8.81 15.18
C LEU A 46 -0.26 -8.05 13.95
N GLU A 47 -0.63 -6.78 14.09
CA GLU A 47 -1.08 -5.90 13.00
C GLU A 47 0.01 -5.71 11.94
N LEU A 48 1.23 -5.44 12.40
CA LEU A 48 2.37 -5.29 11.51
C LEU A 48 2.75 -6.63 10.86
N LYS A 49 2.60 -7.75 11.56
CA LYS A 49 2.87 -9.09 11.04
C LYS A 49 1.84 -9.58 10.03
N THR A 50 0.56 -9.20 10.14
CA THR A 50 -0.51 -9.66 9.23
C THR A 50 -0.71 -8.77 8.00
N SER A 51 -0.31 -7.51 8.05
CA SER A 51 -0.43 -6.59 6.91
C SER A 51 0.39 -7.02 5.68
N ASP A 52 -0.07 -6.69 4.48
CA ASP A 52 0.70 -6.87 3.26
C ASP A 52 1.62 -5.68 2.98
N VAL A 53 1.11 -4.48 3.30
CA VAL A 53 1.75 -3.20 3.02
C VAL A 53 1.91 -2.40 4.31
N ILE A 54 3.09 -1.83 4.54
CA ILE A 54 3.37 -0.97 5.68
C ILE A 54 3.71 0.44 5.19
N ILE A 55 3.03 1.45 5.70
CA ILE A 55 3.23 2.85 5.31
C ILE A 55 3.43 3.67 6.58
N GLY A 56 4.37 4.62 6.57
CA GLY A 56 4.52 5.53 7.70
C GLY A 56 5.44 6.71 7.43
N LYS A 57 5.37 7.70 8.33
CA LYS A 57 6.29 8.84 8.40
C LYS A 57 7.32 8.63 9.50
N ASN A 58 8.48 9.25 9.36
CA ASN A 58 9.60 9.20 10.29
C ASN A 58 10.06 7.77 10.59
N LEU A 59 10.03 6.92 9.57
CA LEU A 59 10.48 5.54 9.64
C LEU A 59 11.61 5.28 8.66
N GLN A 60 12.52 4.41 9.07
CA GLN A 60 13.60 3.86 8.27
C GLN A 60 13.53 2.34 8.32
N GLU A 61 14.15 1.67 7.35
CA GLU A 61 14.19 0.20 7.35
C GLU A 61 14.87 -0.36 8.60
N ASP A 62 15.91 0.34 9.10
CA ASP A 62 16.67 -0.04 10.29
C ASP A 62 15.85 0.01 11.57
N ASP A 63 14.77 0.78 11.62
CA ASP A 63 13.88 0.83 12.80
C ASP A 63 13.24 -0.55 13.05
N PHE A 64 13.07 -1.36 12.00
CA PHE A 64 12.49 -2.70 12.11
C PHE A 64 13.50 -3.75 12.59
N LEU A 65 14.80 -3.43 12.67
CA LEU A 65 15.80 -4.33 13.20
C LEU A 65 15.48 -4.69 14.66
N ASN A 66 15.54 -5.98 14.98
CA ASN A 66 15.29 -6.49 16.34
C ASN A 66 13.87 -6.23 16.89
N THR A 67 12.90 -5.92 16.03
CA THR A 67 11.47 -5.82 16.41
C THR A 67 10.70 -7.13 16.27
N GLY A 68 11.29 -8.13 15.61
CA GLY A 68 10.63 -9.39 15.24
C GLY A 68 9.72 -9.30 14.02
N ILE A 69 9.63 -8.13 13.37
CA ILE A 69 8.87 -7.92 12.13
C ILE A 69 9.86 -7.97 10.95
N SER A 70 9.68 -8.94 10.06
CA SER A 70 10.47 -9.05 8.84
C SER A 70 9.85 -8.19 7.73
N LEU A 71 10.64 -7.28 7.16
CA LEU A 71 10.24 -6.50 5.98
C LEU A 71 10.43 -7.25 4.65
N LYS A 72 11.15 -8.37 4.62
CA LYS A 72 11.50 -9.08 3.36
C LYS A 72 10.30 -9.52 2.55
N ASP A 73 9.21 -9.87 3.22
CA ASP A 73 7.98 -10.36 2.60
C ASP A 73 6.87 -9.28 2.60
N LYS A 74 7.21 -8.06 3.00
CA LYS A 74 6.29 -6.91 3.10
C LYS A 74 6.58 -5.96 1.95
N GLN A 75 5.55 -5.26 1.53
CA GLN A 75 5.72 -4.07 0.71
C GLN A 75 5.63 -2.86 1.60
N PHE A 76 6.37 -1.80 1.30
CA PHE A 76 6.35 -0.64 2.17
C PHE A 76 6.71 0.65 1.46
N VAL A 77 6.25 1.75 2.07
CA VAL A 77 6.75 3.10 1.80
C VAL A 77 6.94 3.82 3.12
N PHE A 78 8.17 4.25 3.40
CA PHE A 78 8.51 5.06 4.56
C PHE A 78 8.97 6.43 4.12
N LEU A 79 8.32 7.46 4.66
CA LEU A 79 8.64 8.84 4.38
C LEU A 79 9.52 9.36 5.53
N SER A 80 10.81 9.51 5.28
CA SER A 80 11.78 10.10 6.20
C SER A 80 12.58 11.17 5.45
N ASN A 81 13.77 11.51 5.93
CA ASN A 81 14.74 12.35 5.20
C ASN A 81 15.04 11.81 3.79
N ARG A 82 14.87 10.49 3.62
CA ARG A 82 14.83 9.80 2.33
C ARG A 82 13.54 8.98 2.26
N ILE A 83 13.05 8.79 1.04
CA ILE A 83 11.89 7.94 0.78
C ILE A 83 12.39 6.51 0.56
N TYR A 84 12.04 5.61 1.48
CA TYR A 84 12.28 4.18 1.35
C TYR A 84 11.04 3.51 0.79
N HIS A 85 11.19 2.66 -0.21
CA HIS A 85 10.07 1.93 -0.78
C HIS A 85 10.49 0.55 -1.27
N HIS A 86 9.59 -0.42 -1.14
CA HIS A 86 9.79 -1.78 -1.62
C HIS A 86 8.46 -2.39 -2.06
N GLY A 87 8.50 -3.14 -3.16
CA GLY A 87 7.35 -3.86 -3.70
C GLY A 87 6.75 -3.28 -4.97
N ASN A 88 5.71 -3.93 -5.48
CA ASN A 88 5.06 -3.60 -6.75
C ASN A 88 3.62 -3.07 -6.60
N LEU A 89 3.02 -3.21 -5.42
CA LEU A 89 1.66 -2.78 -5.10
C LEU A 89 1.61 -1.33 -4.59
N VAL A 90 2.70 -0.85 -3.99
CA VAL A 90 2.80 0.48 -3.39
C VAL A 90 3.97 1.26 -3.98
N ASP A 91 3.79 2.56 -4.20
CA ASP A 91 4.87 3.46 -4.62
C ASP A 91 4.65 4.88 -4.05
N TYR A 92 5.67 5.72 -4.14
CA TYR A 92 5.61 7.13 -3.70
C TYR A 92 5.49 8.08 -4.89
N ILE A 93 4.67 9.11 -4.72
CA ILE A 93 4.56 10.22 -5.65
C ILE A 93 4.56 11.56 -4.90
N ASN A 94 5.44 12.46 -5.33
CA ASN A 94 5.58 13.79 -4.74
C ASN A 94 4.59 14.80 -5.33
N ASP A 95 4.26 14.69 -6.62
CA ASP A 95 3.44 15.66 -7.33
C ASP A 95 2.57 14.98 -8.39
N PHE A 96 1.50 15.65 -8.82
CA PHE A 96 0.66 15.15 -9.92
C PHE A 96 1.41 15.16 -11.26
N ASP A 97 1.75 13.96 -11.76
CA ASP A 97 2.32 13.75 -13.10
C ASP A 97 1.60 12.59 -13.80
N ALA A 98 0.81 12.91 -14.83
CA ALA A 98 0.05 11.93 -15.58
C ALA A 98 0.92 10.85 -16.26
N LYS A 99 2.12 11.17 -16.75
CA LYS A 99 3.00 10.17 -17.39
C LYS A 99 3.50 9.16 -16.37
N ARG A 100 3.93 9.65 -15.19
CA ARG A 100 4.38 8.80 -14.09
C ARG A 100 3.24 7.94 -13.54
N LEU A 101 2.06 8.51 -13.37
CA LEU A 101 0.85 7.79 -12.94
C LEU A 101 0.48 6.66 -13.92
N ARG A 102 0.51 6.91 -15.23
CA ARG A 102 0.30 5.86 -16.25
C ARG A 102 1.38 4.77 -16.20
N ALA A 103 2.63 5.13 -15.89
CA ALA A 103 3.70 4.14 -15.71
C ALA A 103 3.44 3.26 -14.47
N PHE A 104 2.98 3.84 -13.36
CA PHE A 104 2.58 3.09 -12.17
C PHE A 104 1.41 2.13 -12.44
N GLU A 105 0.38 2.57 -13.19
CA GLU A 105 -0.74 1.69 -13.56
C GLU A 105 -0.26 0.47 -14.35
N LYS A 106 0.62 0.68 -15.33
CA LYS A 106 1.22 -0.39 -16.16
C LYS A 106 2.07 -1.35 -15.34
N ARG A 107 2.79 -0.85 -14.32
CA ARG A 107 3.57 -1.67 -13.38
C ARG A 107 2.70 -2.48 -12.42
N GLY A 108 1.41 -2.18 -12.33
CA GLY A 108 0.48 -2.86 -11.43
C GLY A 108 0.37 -2.26 -10.04
N VAL A 109 0.88 -1.04 -9.82
CA VAL A 109 0.73 -0.31 -8.56
C VAL A 109 -0.76 -0.10 -8.26
N LYS A 110 -1.13 -0.25 -6.99
CA LYS A 110 -2.51 -0.14 -6.49
C LYS A 110 -2.65 0.97 -5.45
N ILE A 111 -1.58 1.22 -4.68
CA ILE A 111 -1.53 2.20 -3.61
C ILE A 111 -0.44 3.23 -3.93
N LEU A 112 -0.78 4.52 -3.86
CA LEU A 112 0.17 5.61 -3.98
C LEU A 112 0.27 6.36 -2.66
N VAL A 113 1.49 6.56 -2.20
CA VAL A 113 1.77 7.36 -1.02
C VAL A 113 2.20 8.75 -1.44
N THR A 114 1.66 9.77 -0.80
CA THR A 114 2.04 11.16 -1.04
C THR A 114 2.02 11.96 0.26
N ASN A 115 2.62 13.16 0.24
CA ASN A 115 2.60 14.10 1.35
C ASN A 115 1.56 15.22 1.16
N ASP A 116 0.95 15.32 -0.03
CA ASP A 116 0.06 16.42 -0.38
C ASP A 116 -1.38 15.96 -0.62
N LYS A 117 -2.31 16.54 0.13
CA LYS A 117 -3.76 16.28 0.04
C LYS A 117 -4.32 16.65 -1.33
N LYS A 118 -3.84 17.74 -1.92
CA LYS A 118 -4.30 18.17 -3.24
C LYS A 118 -3.89 17.15 -4.30
N THR A 119 -2.66 16.68 -4.27
CA THR A 119 -2.15 15.63 -5.16
C THR A 119 -2.95 14.34 -5.00
N ALA A 120 -3.18 13.85 -3.78
CA ALA A 120 -3.99 12.65 -3.54
C ALA A 120 -5.42 12.80 -4.11
N TRP A 121 -6.04 13.96 -3.92
CA TRP A 121 -7.38 14.27 -4.44
C TRP A 121 -7.41 14.31 -5.97
N MET A 122 -6.43 14.95 -6.61
CA MET A 122 -6.33 14.99 -8.07
C MET A 122 -6.14 13.60 -8.66
N ILE A 123 -5.30 12.77 -8.03
CA ILE A 123 -5.09 11.38 -8.47
C ILE A 123 -6.39 10.58 -8.36
N SER A 124 -7.09 10.66 -7.23
CA SER A 124 -8.31 9.86 -7.02
C SER A 124 -9.43 10.19 -8.01
N GLN A 125 -9.46 11.40 -8.56
CA GLN A 125 -10.44 11.80 -9.59
C GLN A 125 -10.12 11.26 -11.00
N MET A 126 -8.86 10.92 -11.28
CA MET A 126 -8.39 10.66 -12.65
C MET A 126 -7.79 9.27 -12.85
N PHE A 127 -7.38 8.60 -11.78
CA PHE A 127 -6.66 7.33 -11.83
C PHE A 127 -7.18 6.34 -10.78
N ALA A 128 -7.13 5.07 -11.13
CA ALA A 128 -7.57 3.97 -10.27
C ALA A 128 -6.47 3.54 -9.28
N PHE A 129 -6.19 4.42 -8.31
CA PHE A 129 -5.30 4.17 -7.18
C PHE A 129 -6.01 4.50 -5.87
N TYR A 130 -5.67 3.75 -4.82
CA TYR A 130 -5.83 4.27 -3.46
C TYR A 130 -4.68 5.24 -3.18
N CYS A 131 -4.97 6.43 -2.68
CA CYS A 131 -3.93 7.34 -2.21
C CYS A 131 -3.92 7.37 -0.69
N ILE A 132 -2.72 7.30 -0.10
CA ILE A 132 -2.53 7.35 1.35
C ILE A 132 -1.54 8.46 1.68
N ILE A 133 -1.95 9.33 2.61
CA ILE A 133 -1.11 10.36 3.20
C ILE A 133 -0.88 9.96 4.64
N PRO A 134 0.26 9.30 4.95
CA PRO A 134 0.56 8.95 6.32
C PRO A 134 0.80 10.21 7.15
N SER A 135 0.57 10.08 8.45
CA SER A 135 0.69 11.18 9.40
C SER A 135 1.40 10.74 10.67
N GLU A 136 2.03 11.70 11.32
CA GLU A 136 2.51 11.55 12.70
C GLU A 136 1.32 11.63 13.68
N PRO A 137 1.53 11.32 14.97
CA PRO A 137 0.55 11.64 15.99
C PRO A 137 0.16 13.12 15.94
N PHE A 138 -1.11 13.41 16.26
CA PHE A 138 -1.75 14.72 16.20
C PHE A 138 -1.89 15.33 14.79
N GLN A 139 -1.44 14.65 13.75
CA GLN A 139 -1.63 15.05 12.36
C GLN A 139 -2.70 14.19 11.68
N GLU A 140 -3.45 14.80 10.75
CA GLU A 140 -4.46 14.10 9.96
C GLU A 140 -3.79 13.19 8.92
N SER A 141 -4.08 11.88 9.01
CA SER A 141 -3.85 10.91 7.96
C SER A 141 -5.05 10.87 7.02
N VAL A 142 -4.80 10.74 5.73
CA VAL A 142 -5.83 10.76 4.70
C VAL A 142 -5.72 9.51 3.83
N ILE A 143 -6.84 8.86 3.57
CA ILE A 143 -6.97 7.81 2.56
C ILE A 143 -8.04 8.22 1.56
N THR A 144 -7.71 8.24 0.27
CA THR A 144 -8.67 8.47 -0.81
C THR A 144 -8.82 7.20 -1.65
N ALA A 145 -10.07 6.85 -1.93
CA ALA A 145 -10.42 5.83 -2.92
C ALA A 145 -10.55 6.48 -4.31
N PRO A 146 -10.30 5.75 -5.40
CA PRO A 146 -10.58 6.28 -6.73
C PRO A 146 -12.07 6.57 -6.89
N ILE A 147 -12.36 7.67 -7.56
CA ILE A 147 -13.68 8.25 -7.68
C ILE A 147 -14.13 8.05 -9.12
N PRO A 148 -15.20 7.28 -9.35
CA PRO A 148 -15.71 7.11 -10.71
C PRO A 148 -16.21 8.46 -11.21
N LEU A 149 -15.79 8.86 -12.42
CA LEU A 149 -16.26 10.07 -13.11
C LEU A 149 -17.76 9.94 -13.43
N THR A 150 -18.61 10.15 -12.44
CA THR A 150 -20.06 10.13 -12.56
C THR A 150 -20.64 11.49 -12.18
N ARG A 151 -21.87 11.77 -12.57
CA ARG A 151 -22.51 13.08 -12.35
C ARG A 151 -22.67 13.44 -10.85
N ASN A 152 -22.60 12.44 -9.97
CA ASN A 152 -22.76 12.55 -8.51
C ASN A 152 -21.51 12.05 -7.77
N SER A 153 -20.30 12.29 -8.32
CA SER A 153 -19.01 11.71 -7.87
C SER A 153 -18.67 11.99 -6.40
N ASP A 154 -19.30 11.26 -5.48
CA ASP A 154 -18.93 11.23 -4.08
C ASP A 154 -17.79 10.23 -3.93
N GLY A 155 -16.57 10.75 -3.89
CA GLY A 155 -15.41 9.97 -3.53
C GLY A 155 -15.39 9.63 -2.05
N TYR A 156 -14.90 8.45 -1.70
CA TYR A 156 -14.60 8.14 -0.31
C TYR A 156 -13.28 8.80 0.10
N TYR A 157 -13.40 9.81 0.95
CA TYR A 157 -12.30 10.51 1.60
C TYR A 157 -12.35 10.15 3.09
N PHE A 158 -11.41 9.32 3.54
CA PHE A 158 -11.32 8.91 4.93
C PHE A 158 -10.19 9.68 5.61
N THR A 159 -10.47 10.23 6.79
CA THR A 159 -9.44 10.86 7.60
C THR A 159 -9.38 10.26 8.99
N LYS A 160 -8.18 10.28 9.56
CA LYS A 160 -7.93 9.83 10.93
C LYS A 160 -6.82 10.66 11.55
N THR A 161 -7.07 11.16 12.76
CA THR A 161 -6.04 11.77 13.61
C THR A 161 -5.77 10.84 14.77
N SER A 162 -4.53 10.34 14.89
CA SER A 162 -4.10 9.51 16.01
C SER A 162 -3.48 10.37 17.10
N TYR A 163 -3.93 10.24 18.35
CA TYR A 163 -3.47 11.06 19.49
C TYR A 163 -2.25 10.49 20.24
N ARG A 164 -1.71 9.37 19.75
CA ARG A 164 -0.52 8.69 20.27
C ARG A 164 0.09 7.82 19.18
N ASN A 165 1.29 7.30 19.45
CA ASN A 165 1.93 6.26 18.65
C ASN A 165 0.95 5.07 18.47
N GLN A 166 0.58 4.79 17.22
CA GLN A 166 -0.50 3.85 16.88
C GLN A 166 -0.29 3.24 15.49
N VAL A 167 -0.78 2.02 15.28
CA VAL A 167 -0.96 1.44 13.94
C VAL A 167 -2.44 1.42 13.57
N THR A 168 -2.77 1.87 12.36
CA THR A 168 -4.10 1.76 11.76
C THR A 168 -4.08 0.69 10.68
N LEU A 169 -4.91 -0.34 10.82
CA LEU A 169 -5.11 -1.36 9.79
C LEU A 169 -6.31 -1.00 8.90
N ILE A 170 -6.11 -1.14 7.60
CA ILE A 170 -7.15 -0.92 6.58
C ILE A 170 -7.07 -2.04 5.55
N ASP A 171 -8.21 -2.64 5.24
CA ASP A 171 -8.34 -3.61 4.17
C ASP A 171 -8.84 -2.92 2.89
N LEU A 172 -7.98 -2.87 1.87
CA LEU A 172 -8.29 -2.26 0.58
C LEU A 172 -8.72 -3.34 -0.42
N ASN A 173 -9.92 -3.20 -0.98
CA ASN A 173 -10.39 -4.07 -2.05
C ASN A 173 -9.68 -3.68 -3.36
N ILE A 174 -8.70 -4.47 -3.80
CA ILE A 174 -7.97 -4.18 -5.04
C ILE A 174 -8.62 -4.79 -6.29
N GLU A 175 -9.63 -5.64 -6.13
CA GLU A 175 -10.45 -6.17 -7.24
C GLU A 175 -11.22 -5.03 -7.91
N ILE A 176 -11.82 -4.14 -7.11
CA ILE A 176 -12.60 -2.99 -7.63
C ILE A 176 -11.74 -2.06 -8.50
N LEU A 177 -10.44 -1.94 -8.23
CA LEU A 177 -9.52 -1.13 -9.04
C LEU A 177 -9.41 -1.62 -10.48
N ASN A 178 -9.66 -2.90 -10.73
CA ASN A 178 -9.66 -3.43 -12.10
C ASN A 178 -10.92 -3.02 -12.86
N ASP A 179 -12.05 -2.84 -12.17
CA ASP A 179 -13.31 -2.40 -12.79
C ASP A 179 -13.18 -0.96 -13.32
N PHE A 180 -12.49 -0.09 -12.58
CA PHE A 180 -12.17 1.28 -13.03
C PHE A 180 -11.23 1.34 -14.25
N ARG A 181 -10.43 0.29 -14.49
CA ARG A 181 -9.45 0.24 -15.59
C ARG A 181 -10.03 -0.40 -16.85
N ASN A 182 -11.09 -1.20 -16.71
CA ASN A 182 -11.69 -2.00 -17.78
C ASN A 182 -13.00 -1.42 -18.33
N THR A 183 -13.37 -0.19 -17.99
CA THR A 183 -14.44 0.54 -18.66
C THR A 183 -14.03 0.87 -20.10
N LYS A 184 -14.37 -0.06 -21.00
CA LYS A 184 -14.44 0.15 -22.45
C LYS A 184 -15.87 0.46 -22.85
#